data_AF-A0A9P0ZG07-F1
#
_entry.id   AF-A0A9P0ZG07-F1
#
_cell.length_a   1.000
_cell.length_b   1.000
_cell.length_c   1.000
_cell.angle_alpha   90.00
_cell.angle_beta   90.00
_cell.angle_gamma   90.00
#
_symmetry.space_group_name_H-M   'P 1'
#
loop_
_entity.id
_entity.type
_entity.pdbx_description
1 polymer ?
#
loop_
_entity_poly.entity_id
_entity_poly.type
_entity_poly.pdbx_seq_one_letter_code
_entity_poly.pdbx_strand_id
1 'polypeptide(L)'
;MGFADKRECPTLCKLASDYIRKTEGCEEDIYNFFATESGADSLFIKLVEELERLILSYFAFHWSQASNMISQVLNAADHTEPKKKLKNIVMAATREQRFERVTKNLKVARVFTTLVEEMKAIGLVGADESQCTDVMVPMAHKDRSPVLLFMGGGMGAGKSTVLKDILKEPFWVGAGGNAVIIEADAFKESDVIYKALSSRGHHDMLQTSELVHQSSTDAASSLLVTALNEGRDVIMDGTLSWIPFVVQTITMARNVHRCRYRMGAGYRVEDDGTVTENYWERIDEEPCPVDGVKKRRAYRIELVGVVCDAYLAVIRGIRRAIMCRRAVRVNSQLKSHKRFANAFTTYCNLVDNARLYSTNTLEGPPKLIGWKDRDKTLLVDPDEINVLKVVGRLNEDSDSICNLYNHPHPAYQSGSFWKDIVLSPSRLNIQKELKYFITKIEQFYSTR
;
A
#
# COMPACT_ATOMS: atom_id res chain seq x y z
N MET A 1 -20.54 18.10 4.73
CA MET A 1 -21.44 18.35 5.88
C MET A 1 -22.32 19.59 5.73
N GLY A 2 -21.95 20.59 4.91
CA GLY A 2 -22.86 21.70 4.58
C GLY A 2 -22.96 22.80 5.63
N PHE A 3 -21.88 23.03 6.38
CA PHE A 3 -21.66 24.23 7.19
C PHE A 3 -20.98 25.28 6.30
N ALA A 4 -21.41 26.54 6.38
CA ALA A 4 -20.94 27.59 5.49
C ALA A 4 -19.65 28.25 6.01
N ASP A 5 -19.56 28.46 7.33
CA ASP A 5 -18.39 29.02 7.99
C ASP A 5 -17.78 28.04 9.00
N LYS A 6 -16.45 27.94 9.02
CA LYS A 6 -15.67 27.20 10.04
C LYS A 6 -15.94 27.70 11.46
N ARG A 7 -16.35 28.96 11.62
CA ARG A 7 -16.69 29.57 12.90
C ARG A 7 -17.97 29.02 13.50
N GLU A 8 -18.84 28.40 12.70
CA GLU A 8 -20.07 27.76 13.18
C GLU A 8 -19.79 26.46 13.94
N CYS A 9 -18.69 25.78 13.61
CA CYS A 9 -18.34 24.48 14.19
C CYS A 9 -16.82 24.35 14.45
N PRO A 10 -16.25 25.18 15.36
CA PRO A 10 -14.82 25.20 15.60
C PRO A 10 -14.29 23.87 16.17
N THR A 11 -15.08 23.19 17.00
CA THR A 11 -14.71 21.90 17.60
C THR A 11 -14.67 20.81 16.54
N LEU A 12 -15.68 20.76 15.67
CA LEU A 12 -15.71 19.85 14.52
C LEU A 12 -14.52 20.06 13.59
N CYS A 13 -14.15 21.31 13.30
CA CYS A 13 -12.99 21.61 12.46
C CYS A 13 -11.70 21.05 13.07
N LYS A 14 -11.53 21.19 14.39
CA LYS A 14 -10.39 20.60 15.11
C LYS A 14 -10.41 19.08 15.03
N LEU A 15 -11.55 18.44 15.29
CA LEU A 15 -11.70 16.99 15.21
C LEU A 15 -11.41 16.45 13.81
N ALA A 16 -11.90 17.11 12.76
CA ALA A 16 -11.64 16.73 11.38
C ALA A 16 -10.15 16.86 11.01
N SER A 17 -9.48 17.92 11.50
CA SER A 17 -8.03 18.12 11.33
C SER A 17 -7.21 17.05 12.07
N ASP A 18 -7.58 16.75 13.31
CA ASP A 18 -6.96 15.68 14.12
C ASP A 18 -7.19 14.30 13.45
N TYR A 19 -8.37 14.07 12.89
CA TYR A 19 -8.73 12.82 12.22
C TYR A 19 -7.97 12.58 10.92
N ILE A 20 -7.87 13.58 10.03
CA ILE A 20 -7.14 13.43 8.77
C ILE A 20 -5.63 13.21 9.01
N ARG A 21 -5.10 13.80 10.08
CA ARG A 21 -3.73 13.58 10.56
C ARG A 21 -3.53 12.26 11.31
N LYS A 22 -4.61 11.58 11.70
CA LYS A 22 -4.62 10.44 12.61
C LYS A 22 -3.79 10.70 13.89
N THR A 23 -4.05 11.83 14.55
CA THR A 23 -3.42 12.12 15.85
C THR A 23 -3.84 11.09 16.90
N GLU A 24 -2.94 10.80 17.84
CA GLU A 24 -3.23 9.85 18.95
C GLU A 24 -4.46 10.34 19.73
N GLY A 25 -5.42 9.44 19.95
CA GLY A 25 -6.67 9.75 20.66
C GLY A 25 -7.74 10.49 19.85
N CYS A 26 -7.53 10.78 18.54
CA CYS A 26 -8.52 11.53 17.75
C CYS A 26 -9.90 10.85 17.69
N GLU A 27 -9.96 9.52 17.59
CA GLU A 27 -11.24 8.78 17.57
C GLU A 27 -11.94 8.82 18.94
N GLU A 28 -11.18 8.84 20.03
CA GLU A 28 -11.74 9.06 21.37
C GLU A 28 -12.29 10.49 21.50
N ASP A 29 -11.54 11.50 21.03
CA ASP A 29 -11.97 12.89 21.01
C ASP A 29 -13.30 13.05 20.22
N ILE A 30 -13.43 12.39 19.07
CA ILE A 30 -14.68 12.35 18.29
C ILE A 30 -15.80 11.66 19.07
N TYR A 31 -15.52 10.50 19.69
CA TYR A 31 -16.52 9.80 20.48
C TYR A 31 -17.04 10.69 21.62
N ASN A 32 -16.13 11.36 22.34
CA ASN A 32 -16.53 12.19 23.46
C ASN A 32 -16.98 13.62 23.18
N PHE A 33 -16.89 14.04 21.93
CA PHE A 33 -17.72 15.12 21.39
C PHE A 33 -19.23 14.82 21.50
N PHE A 34 -19.65 13.56 21.32
CA PHE A 34 -21.05 13.16 21.41
C PHE A 34 -21.46 12.58 22.78
N ALA A 35 -20.58 12.61 23.80
CA ALA A 35 -20.79 11.87 25.05
C ALA A 35 -22.05 12.27 25.83
N THR A 36 -22.57 13.48 25.61
CA THR A 36 -23.80 13.98 26.26
C THR A 36 -25.08 13.52 25.58
N GLU A 37 -24.98 12.91 24.38
CA GLU A 37 -26.14 12.47 23.60
C GLU A 37 -26.43 10.98 23.84
N SER A 38 -27.70 10.63 23.97
CA SER A 38 -28.15 9.24 24.19
C SER A 38 -27.79 8.29 23.03
N GLY A 39 -27.50 8.83 21.85
CA GLY A 39 -27.08 8.11 20.63
C GLY A 39 -25.59 8.22 20.31
N ALA A 40 -24.72 8.49 21.29
CA ALA A 40 -23.28 8.75 21.08
C ALA A 40 -22.58 7.71 20.18
N ASP A 41 -22.81 6.40 20.41
CA ASP A 41 -22.22 5.32 19.59
C ASP A 41 -22.61 5.46 18.10
N SER A 42 -23.91 5.70 17.83
CA SER A 42 -24.41 5.84 16.46
C SER A 42 -23.92 7.13 15.81
N LEU A 43 -23.82 8.23 16.55
CA LEU A 43 -23.37 9.52 16.03
C LEU A 43 -21.86 9.50 15.75
N PHE A 44 -21.08 8.88 16.63
CA PHE A 44 -19.65 8.60 16.41
C PHE A 44 -19.45 7.83 15.10
N ILE A 45 -20.16 6.71 14.93
CA ILE A 45 -20.11 5.91 13.71
C ILE A 45 -20.40 6.78 12.48
N LYS A 46 -21.53 7.47 12.47
CA LYS A 46 -21.97 8.30 11.35
C LYS A 46 -20.94 9.38 11.01
N LEU A 47 -20.35 10.02 12.02
CA LEU A 47 -19.37 11.08 11.81
C LEU A 47 -18.07 10.53 11.22
N VAL A 48 -17.55 9.43 11.75
CA VAL A 48 -16.35 8.77 11.20
C VAL A 48 -16.58 8.34 9.75
N GLU A 49 -17.72 7.71 9.45
CA GLU A 49 -18.04 7.32 8.07
C GLU A 49 -18.15 8.54 7.13
N GLU A 50 -18.73 9.64 7.58
CA GLU A 50 -18.85 10.85 6.78
C GLU A 50 -17.49 11.55 6.59
N LEU A 51 -16.63 11.62 7.62
CA LEU A 51 -15.26 12.13 7.49
C LEU A 51 -14.48 11.32 6.44
N GLU A 52 -14.61 10.00 6.48
CA GLU A 52 -13.95 9.12 5.50
C GLU A 52 -14.48 9.32 4.07
N ARG A 53 -15.80 9.42 3.90
CA ARG A 53 -16.41 9.75 2.61
C ARG A 53 -15.95 11.12 2.10
N LEU A 54 -15.79 12.11 2.98
CA LEU A 54 -15.32 13.45 2.61
C LEU A 54 -13.85 13.43 2.18
N ILE A 55 -12.98 12.76 2.93
CA ILE A 55 -11.56 12.59 2.59
C ILE A 55 -11.43 11.93 1.21
N LEU A 56 -12.14 10.81 1.01
CA LEU A 56 -12.11 10.08 -0.25
C LEU A 56 -12.65 10.94 -1.40
N SER A 57 -13.80 11.57 -1.21
CA SER A 57 -14.40 12.41 -2.25
C SER A 57 -13.47 13.56 -2.61
N TYR A 58 -12.96 14.28 -1.62
CA TYR A 58 -12.11 15.44 -1.83
C TYR A 58 -10.83 15.06 -2.56
N PHE A 59 -10.13 14.02 -2.11
CA PHE A 59 -8.89 13.59 -2.76
C PHE A 59 -9.13 13.03 -4.16
N ALA A 60 -10.26 12.37 -4.44
CA ALA A 60 -10.55 11.83 -5.76
C ALA A 60 -10.70 12.89 -6.87
N PHE A 61 -11.01 14.15 -6.54
CA PHE A 61 -11.19 15.22 -7.53
C PHE A 61 -10.01 16.19 -7.65
N HIS A 62 -8.98 16.07 -6.80
CA HIS A 62 -7.93 17.09 -6.67
C HIS A 62 -6.52 16.51 -6.77
N TRP A 63 -6.25 15.56 -7.66
CA TRP A 63 -4.94 14.91 -7.74
C TRP A 63 -3.81 15.85 -8.15
N SER A 64 -4.10 16.86 -8.98
CA SER A 64 -3.15 17.91 -9.33
C SER A 64 -2.71 18.77 -8.14
N GLN A 65 -3.52 18.82 -7.08
CA GLN A 65 -3.25 19.56 -5.85
C GLN A 65 -2.75 18.65 -4.72
N ALA A 66 -2.46 17.36 -4.99
CA ALA A 66 -2.10 16.40 -3.96
C ALA A 66 -0.94 16.86 -3.09
N SER A 67 0.14 17.38 -3.68
CA SER A 67 1.29 17.93 -2.96
C SER A 67 0.89 19.09 -2.05
N ASN A 68 0.12 20.05 -2.56
CA ASN A 68 -0.35 21.21 -1.81
C ASN A 68 -1.25 20.79 -0.64
N MET A 69 -2.18 19.87 -0.86
CA MET A 69 -3.06 19.34 0.19
C MET A 69 -2.27 18.63 1.29
N ILE A 70 -1.29 17.80 0.91
CA ILE A 70 -0.41 17.12 1.87
C ILE A 70 0.36 18.17 2.68
N SER A 71 1.03 19.12 2.04
CA SER A 71 1.77 20.18 2.72
C SER A 71 0.91 21.03 3.65
N GLN A 72 -0.33 21.34 3.28
CA GLN A 72 -1.26 22.08 4.16
C GLN A 72 -1.58 21.30 5.44
N VAL A 73 -1.89 20.01 5.32
CA VAL A 73 -2.19 19.14 6.48
C VAL A 73 -0.97 19.02 7.39
N LEU A 74 0.22 18.97 6.79
CA LEU A 74 1.48 18.76 7.51
C LEU A 74 2.02 20.04 8.17
N ASN A 75 1.94 21.20 7.52
CA ASN A 75 2.36 22.49 8.08
C ASN A 75 1.44 22.94 9.23
N ALA A 76 0.15 22.57 9.18
CA ALA A 76 -0.77 22.77 10.30
C ALA A 76 -0.37 21.95 11.55
N ALA A 77 0.50 20.94 11.41
CA ALA A 77 0.98 20.14 12.52
C ALA A 77 2.11 20.79 13.32
N ASP A 78 2.97 21.58 12.67
CA ASP A 78 4.12 22.23 13.30
C ASP A 78 3.71 23.36 14.26
N HIS A 79 2.44 23.77 14.23
CA HIS A 79 1.85 24.76 15.15
C HIS A 79 1.04 24.14 16.31
N THR A 80 0.94 22.81 16.40
CA THR A 80 0.23 22.14 17.51
C THR A 80 1.19 21.69 18.61
N GLU A 81 1.15 22.33 19.78
CA GLU A 81 1.86 21.87 20.98
C GLU A 81 1.48 20.41 21.33
N PRO A 82 2.43 19.60 21.85
CA PRO A 82 2.13 18.25 22.29
C PRO A 82 1.07 18.28 23.41
N LYS A 83 -0.09 17.65 23.16
CA LYS A 83 -1.18 17.54 24.15
C LYS A 83 -0.61 16.88 25.43
N LYS A 84 -0.53 17.65 26.53
CA LYS A 84 -0.24 17.10 27.87
C LYS A 84 -1.38 16.16 28.25
N LYS A 85 -1.07 14.87 28.44
CA LYS A 85 -2.02 13.84 28.91
C LYS A 85 -2.54 14.25 30.31
N LEU A 86 -3.73 14.84 30.38
CA LEU A 86 -4.44 15.05 31.64
C LEU A 86 -5.29 13.80 31.94
N LYS A 87 -5.03 13.21 33.10
CA LYS A 87 -5.60 11.97 33.63
C LYS A 87 -7.14 11.98 33.65
N ASN A 88 -7.75 10.90 33.16
CA ASN A 88 -9.03 10.35 33.63
C ASN A 88 -8.92 8.82 33.64
N ILE A 89 -8.33 8.27 34.71
CA ILE A 89 -7.99 6.83 34.83
C ILE A 89 -9.18 5.98 35.33
N VAL A 90 -10.31 6.57 35.69
CA VAL A 90 -11.47 5.82 36.19
C VAL A 90 -12.59 5.91 35.16
N MET A 91 -12.68 4.89 34.29
CA MET A 91 -13.68 4.59 33.22
C MET A 91 -13.03 4.17 31.87
N ALA A 92 -11.70 4.21 31.75
CA ALA A 92 -10.99 3.90 30.51
C ALA A 92 -11.21 2.45 30.03
N ALA A 93 -11.16 1.44 30.91
CA ALA A 93 -11.24 0.03 30.50
C ALA A 93 -12.60 -0.40 29.93
N THR A 94 -13.73 0.03 30.52
CA THR A 94 -15.07 -0.25 29.98
C THR A 94 -15.38 0.61 28.74
N ARG A 95 -14.73 1.77 28.62
CA ARG A 95 -14.84 2.66 27.45
C ARG A 95 -14.02 2.14 26.27
N GLU A 96 -12.83 1.62 26.50
CA GLU A 96 -11.96 0.98 25.51
C GLU A 96 -12.57 -0.31 24.97
N GLN A 97 -13.17 -1.15 25.83
CA GLN A 97 -13.92 -2.34 25.40
C GLN A 97 -15.20 -2.01 24.59
N ARG A 98 -15.94 -0.95 24.97
CA ARG A 98 -17.07 -0.46 24.15
C ARG A 98 -16.57 0.10 22.82
N PHE A 99 -15.50 0.89 22.85
CA PHE A 99 -14.87 1.46 21.67
C PHE A 99 -14.41 0.38 20.69
N GLU A 100 -13.71 -0.65 21.16
CA GLU A 100 -13.23 -1.78 20.36
C GLU A 100 -14.40 -2.60 19.77
N ARG A 101 -15.52 -2.73 20.51
CA ARG A 101 -16.75 -3.37 20.02
C ARG A 101 -17.47 -2.54 18.96
N VAL A 102 -17.54 -1.22 19.15
CA VAL A 102 -18.20 -0.28 18.22
C VAL A 102 -17.38 -0.13 16.93
N THR A 103 -16.05 -0.08 17.03
CA THR A 103 -15.15 -0.05 15.87
C THR A 103 -15.16 -1.36 15.06
N LYS A 104 -15.33 -2.53 15.69
CA LYS A 104 -15.50 -3.82 14.99
C LYS A 104 -16.75 -3.90 14.10
N ASN A 105 -17.78 -3.08 14.36
CA ASN A 105 -19.05 -3.08 13.63
C ASN A 105 -19.14 -2.01 12.52
N LEU A 106 -18.11 -1.20 12.33
CA LEU A 106 -18.10 -0.15 11.30
C LEU A 106 -17.86 -0.73 9.92
N LYS A 107 -18.78 -0.56 8.96
CA LYS A 107 -18.59 -1.04 7.58
C LYS A 107 -17.64 -0.14 6.80
N VAL A 108 -17.89 1.17 6.79
CA VAL A 108 -17.07 2.11 6.02
C VAL A 108 -15.78 2.43 6.77
N ALA A 109 -15.83 2.67 8.08
CA ALA A 109 -14.61 2.96 8.83
C ALA A 109 -13.65 1.77 8.83
N ARG A 110 -14.11 0.52 8.89
CA ARG A 110 -13.20 -0.64 8.82
C ARG A 110 -12.43 -0.71 7.50
N VAL A 111 -13.03 -0.35 6.36
CA VAL A 111 -12.30 -0.21 5.09
C VAL A 111 -11.10 0.72 5.30
N PHE A 112 -11.33 1.89 5.87
CA PHE A 112 -10.29 2.92 6.01
C PHE A 112 -9.34 2.69 7.19
N THR A 113 -9.80 2.08 8.28
CA THR A 113 -8.98 1.69 9.42
C THR A 113 -8.07 0.53 9.04
N THR A 114 -8.54 -0.45 8.27
CA THR A 114 -7.69 -1.47 7.66
C THR A 114 -6.64 -0.83 6.75
N LEU A 115 -7.00 0.17 5.93
CA LEU A 115 -6.00 0.93 5.15
C LEU A 115 -4.97 1.68 6.01
N VAL A 116 -5.34 2.12 7.21
CA VAL A 116 -4.43 2.80 8.15
C VAL A 116 -3.57 1.80 8.92
N GLU A 117 -4.10 0.66 9.33
CA GLU A 117 -3.33 -0.45 9.92
C GLU A 117 -2.34 -1.05 8.90
N GLU A 118 -2.72 -1.10 7.62
CA GLU A 118 -1.82 -1.42 6.52
C GLU A 118 -0.67 -0.42 6.41
N MET A 119 -0.96 0.89 6.48
CA MET A 119 0.06 1.94 6.47
C MET A 119 0.98 1.92 7.69
N LYS A 120 0.44 1.63 8.88
CA LYS A 120 1.24 1.41 10.09
C LYS A 120 2.14 0.20 9.94
N ALA A 121 1.64 -0.88 9.35
CA ALA A 121 2.44 -2.06 9.08
C ALA A 121 3.54 -1.82 8.04
N ILE A 122 3.31 -0.97 7.05
CA ILE A 122 4.36 -0.51 6.11
C ILE A 122 5.49 0.21 6.86
N GLY A 123 5.20 0.92 7.95
CA GLY A 123 6.21 1.55 8.82
C GLY A 123 6.78 0.65 9.94
N LEU A 124 6.25 -0.56 10.12
CA LEU A 124 6.64 -1.50 11.19
C LEU A 124 7.56 -2.63 10.70
N VAL A 125 7.90 -2.69 9.41
CA VAL A 125 8.87 -3.68 8.90
C VAL A 125 10.33 -3.23 9.12
N GLY A 126 10.56 -2.05 9.71
CA GLY A 126 11.89 -1.57 10.08
C GLY A 126 12.03 -1.35 11.59
N ALA A 127 12.42 -2.40 12.32
CA ALA A 127 13.30 -2.35 13.50
C ALA A 127 13.26 -3.70 14.23
N ASP A 128 13.98 -4.68 13.68
CA ASP A 128 14.70 -5.60 14.55
C ASP A 128 16.14 -5.58 14.06
N GLU A 129 16.93 -4.69 14.68
CA GLU A 129 18.39 -4.79 14.64
C GLU A 129 18.76 -6.10 15.33
N SER A 130 18.95 -7.15 14.53
CA SER A 130 19.49 -8.41 15.04
C SER A 130 20.57 -8.88 14.09
N GLN A 131 21.76 -8.94 14.66
CA GLN A 131 23.04 -9.23 14.05
C GLN A 131 22.97 -10.42 13.10
N CYS A 132 23.62 -10.25 11.94
CA CYS A 132 24.01 -11.32 11.03
C CYS A 132 24.70 -12.42 11.85
N THR A 133 23.94 -13.44 12.23
CA THR A 133 24.45 -14.63 12.89
C THR A 133 24.13 -15.81 11.98
N ASP A 134 25.19 -16.55 11.72
CA ASP A 134 25.23 -17.76 10.89
C ASP A 134 24.45 -18.86 11.63
N VAL A 135 23.11 -18.84 11.54
CA VAL A 135 22.24 -19.77 12.28
C VAL A 135 21.86 -20.95 11.39
N MET A 136 22.20 -22.13 11.90
CA MET A 136 22.06 -23.44 11.26
C MET A 136 20.74 -23.64 10.50
N VAL A 137 20.88 -23.96 9.22
CA VAL A 137 19.79 -24.29 8.28
C VAL A 137 18.99 -25.50 8.80
N PRO A 138 17.67 -25.38 9.04
CA PRO A 138 16.81 -26.52 9.35
C PRO A 138 16.90 -27.58 8.24
N MET A 139 17.07 -28.84 8.63
CA MET A 139 17.33 -29.99 7.74
C MET A 139 16.35 -30.12 6.56
N ALA A 140 15.12 -29.60 6.69
CA ALA A 140 14.06 -29.67 5.66
C ALA A 140 14.27 -28.72 4.45
N HIS A 141 15.10 -27.69 4.55
CA HIS A 141 15.34 -26.75 3.44
C HIS A 141 16.32 -27.25 2.37
N LYS A 142 17.16 -28.23 2.70
CA LYS A 142 18.26 -28.67 1.82
C LYS A 142 17.80 -29.56 0.65
N ASP A 143 16.57 -30.09 0.70
CA ASP A 143 16.08 -31.09 -0.26
C ASP A 143 14.94 -30.59 -1.16
N ARG A 144 14.62 -29.30 -1.15
CA ARG A 144 13.62 -28.69 -2.05
C ARG A 144 14.22 -27.62 -2.96
N SER A 145 13.53 -27.31 -4.05
CA SER A 145 13.86 -26.13 -4.86
C SER A 145 13.61 -24.84 -4.06
N PRO A 146 14.49 -23.83 -4.19
CA PRO A 146 14.23 -22.52 -3.63
C PRO A 146 13.07 -21.83 -4.36
N VAL A 147 12.39 -20.92 -3.67
CA VAL A 147 11.21 -20.21 -4.19
C VAL A 147 11.52 -18.73 -4.36
N LEU A 148 11.23 -18.20 -5.56
CA LEU A 148 11.18 -16.77 -5.83
C LEU A 148 9.72 -16.36 -5.94
N LEU A 149 9.23 -15.59 -4.98
CA LEU A 149 7.90 -15.00 -4.97
C LEU A 149 7.95 -13.55 -5.44
N PHE A 150 7.36 -13.28 -6.58
CA PHE A 150 7.09 -11.93 -7.07
C PHE A 150 5.78 -11.41 -6.49
N MET A 151 5.85 -10.36 -5.68
CA MET A 151 4.68 -9.56 -5.29
C MET A 151 4.56 -8.39 -6.26
N GLY A 152 3.47 -8.35 -7.03
CA GLY A 152 3.22 -7.36 -8.07
C GLY A 152 1.90 -6.62 -7.86
N GLY A 153 1.83 -5.39 -8.36
CA GLY A 153 0.65 -4.55 -8.18
C GLY A 153 1.01 -3.08 -8.11
N GLY A 154 0.13 -2.23 -8.62
CA GLY A 154 0.33 -0.78 -8.61
C GLY A 154 0.57 -0.24 -7.20
N MET A 155 1.21 0.92 -7.12
CA MET A 155 1.48 1.57 -5.83
C MET A 155 0.14 1.82 -5.10
N GLY A 156 0.07 1.54 -3.81
CA GLY A 156 -1.19 1.65 -3.04
C GLY A 156 -2.24 0.56 -3.31
N ALA A 157 -1.91 -0.50 -4.06
CA ALA A 157 -2.85 -1.61 -4.31
C ALA A 157 -3.16 -2.50 -3.11
N GLY A 158 -2.44 -2.37 -1.98
CA GLY A 158 -2.61 -3.24 -0.81
C GLY A 158 -1.77 -4.53 -0.84
N LYS A 159 -0.58 -4.48 -1.47
CA LYS A 159 0.35 -5.63 -1.55
C LYS A 159 0.74 -6.17 -0.18
N SER A 160 1.06 -5.28 0.76
CA SER A 160 1.47 -5.65 2.12
C SER A 160 0.38 -6.43 2.87
N THR A 161 -0.90 -6.18 2.60
CA THR A 161 -2.03 -6.91 3.18
C THR A 161 -2.04 -8.37 2.73
N VAL A 162 -1.90 -8.57 1.42
CA VAL A 162 -1.83 -9.91 0.83
C VAL A 162 -0.56 -10.63 1.30
N LEU A 163 0.56 -9.92 1.38
CA LEU A 163 1.83 -10.48 1.84
C LEU A 163 1.73 -11.00 3.28
N LYS A 164 1.08 -10.26 4.19
CA LYS A 164 0.86 -10.72 5.58
C LYS A 164 0.12 -12.05 5.65
N ASP A 165 -0.86 -12.26 4.77
CA ASP A 165 -1.62 -13.52 4.76
C ASP A 165 -0.82 -14.64 4.11
N ILE A 166 -0.02 -14.34 3.08
CA ILE A 166 0.92 -15.31 2.48
C ILE A 166 1.97 -15.77 3.48
N LEU A 167 2.54 -14.85 4.27
CA LEU A 167 3.55 -15.18 5.27
C LEU A 167 3.02 -16.11 6.38
N LYS A 168 1.69 -16.20 6.56
CA LYS A 168 1.04 -17.15 7.48
C LYS A 168 0.85 -18.55 6.86
N GLU A 169 1.08 -18.72 5.56
CA GLU A 169 0.97 -20.02 4.92
C GLU A 169 2.04 -20.99 5.44
N PRO A 170 1.74 -22.30 5.56
CA PRO A 170 2.66 -23.27 6.16
C PRO A 170 4.06 -23.28 5.54
N PHE A 171 4.15 -23.01 4.23
CA PHE A 171 5.41 -22.91 3.52
C PHE A 171 6.30 -21.76 4.04
N TRP A 172 5.74 -20.56 4.18
CA TRP A 172 6.48 -19.37 4.57
C TRP A 172 6.73 -19.32 6.08
N VAL A 173 5.77 -19.81 6.89
CA VAL A 173 6.00 -20.04 8.33
C VAL A 173 7.13 -21.04 8.53
N GLY A 174 7.13 -22.14 7.77
CA GLY A 174 8.18 -23.15 7.82
C GLY A 174 9.53 -22.67 7.28
N ALA A 175 9.54 -21.69 6.36
CA ALA A 175 10.75 -21.04 5.91
C ALA A 175 11.43 -20.18 7.00
N GLY A 176 10.67 -19.78 8.01
CA GLY A 176 11.13 -18.91 9.09
C GLY A 176 11.62 -17.55 8.56
N GLY A 177 12.40 -16.83 9.36
CA GLY A 177 13.09 -15.59 8.96
C GLY A 177 14.21 -15.77 7.92
N ASN A 178 14.31 -16.94 7.28
CA ASN A 178 15.38 -17.24 6.32
C ASN A 178 15.05 -16.75 4.90
N ALA A 179 13.79 -16.41 4.61
CA ALA A 179 13.43 -15.82 3.34
C ALA A 179 13.97 -14.38 3.26
N VAL A 180 14.59 -14.02 2.13
CA VAL A 180 15.08 -12.67 1.88
C VAL A 180 13.93 -11.84 1.30
N ILE A 181 13.45 -10.86 2.05
CA ILE A 181 12.43 -9.90 1.58
C ILE A 181 13.14 -8.70 0.96
N ILE A 182 12.81 -8.38 -0.28
CA ILE A 182 13.42 -7.30 -1.04
C ILE A 182 12.35 -6.29 -1.40
N GLU A 183 12.39 -5.13 -0.73
CA GLU A 183 11.55 -3.97 -0.99
C GLU A 183 12.44 -2.76 -1.23
N ALA A 184 12.45 -2.24 -2.46
CA ALA A 184 13.30 -1.10 -2.81
C ALA A 184 12.98 0.15 -1.96
N ASP A 185 11.72 0.34 -1.58
CA ASP A 185 11.30 1.46 -0.75
C ASP A 185 11.81 1.37 0.70
N ALA A 186 12.15 0.18 1.21
CA ALA A 186 12.70 0.03 2.57
C ALA A 186 14.13 0.59 2.68
N PHE A 187 14.92 0.50 1.61
CA PHE A 187 16.28 1.06 1.56
C PHE A 187 16.29 2.60 1.65
N LYS A 188 15.21 3.27 1.21
CA LYS A 188 15.08 4.72 1.33
C LYS A 188 15.07 5.18 2.78
N GLU A 189 14.46 4.40 3.69
CA GLU A 189 14.37 4.78 5.10
C GLU A 189 15.71 4.68 5.82
N SER A 190 16.59 3.79 5.38
CA SER A 190 17.95 3.67 5.88
C SER A 190 18.91 4.72 5.29
N ASP A 191 18.56 5.36 4.18
CA ASP A 191 19.43 6.32 3.49
C ASP A 191 19.63 7.59 4.34
N VAL A 192 20.90 7.94 4.58
CA VAL A 192 21.32 9.07 5.41
C VAL A 192 20.82 10.40 4.84
N ILE A 193 20.76 10.51 3.50
CA ILE A 193 20.28 11.71 2.81
C ILE A 193 18.76 11.82 2.98
N TYR A 194 18.03 10.71 2.90
CA TYR A 194 16.60 10.70 3.15
C TYR A 194 16.29 11.13 4.59
N LYS A 195 16.98 10.56 5.59
CA LYS A 195 16.82 10.95 7.02
C LYS A 195 17.18 12.42 7.26
N ALA A 196 18.24 12.92 6.63
CA ALA A 196 18.68 14.32 6.77
C ALA A 196 17.71 15.32 6.13
N LEU A 197 17.08 14.96 5.00
CA LEU A 197 16.12 15.82 4.32
C LEU A 197 14.72 15.73 4.94
N SER A 198 14.29 14.55 5.40
CA SER A 198 13.00 14.36 6.06
C SER A 198 12.92 15.07 7.42
N SER A 199 14.06 15.17 8.13
CA SER A 199 14.15 15.83 9.45
C SER A 199 14.13 17.36 9.38
N ARG A 200 14.40 17.96 8.21
CA ARG A 200 14.48 19.43 8.05
C ARG A 200 13.16 20.11 7.69
N GLY A 201 12.05 19.36 7.59
CA GLY A 201 10.67 19.89 7.52
C GLY A 201 10.29 20.75 6.30
N HIS A 202 11.24 21.26 5.54
CA HIS A 202 11.04 22.31 4.52
C HIS A 202 11.34 21.88 3.07
N HIS A 203 11.61 20.60 2.81
CA HIS A 203 11.88 20.12 1.45
C HIS A 203 10.68 19.40 0.84
N ASP A 204 10.48 19.55 -0.47
CA ASP A 204 9.47 18.83 -1.24
C ASP A 204 9.71 17.31 -1.10
N MET A 205 8.83 16.64 -0.36
CA MET A 205 8.88 15.19 -0.10
C MET A 205 9.00 14.37 -1.38
N LEU A 206 8.47 14.86 -2.50
CA LEU A 206 8.59 14.18 -3.80
C LEU A 206 10.03 14.23 -4.33
N GLN A 207 10.67 15.41 -4.29
CA GLN A 207 12.05 15.56 -4.75
C GLN A 207 13.01 14.74 -3.88
N THR A 208 12.83 14.75 -2.56
CA THR A 208 13.64 13.93 -1.64
C THR A 208 13.52 12.44 -1.95
N SER A 209 12.32 11.93 -2.21
CA SER A 209 12.14 10.51 -2.56
C SER A 209 12.74 10.15 -3.93
N GLU A 210 12.88 11.10 -4.84
CA GLU A 210 13.44 10.87 -6.18
C GLU A 210 14.97 10.85 -6.16
N LEU A 211 15.59 11.72 -5.35
CA LEU A 211 17.05 11.76 -5.20
C LEU A 211 17.64 10.44 -4.72
N VAL A 212 16.97 9.76 -3.79
CA VAL A 212 17.42 8.46 -3.25
C VAL A 212 16.84 7.25 -4.01
N HIS A 213 16.09 7.49 -5.09
CA HIS A 213 15.41 6.39 -5.79
C HIS A 213 16.39 5.45 -6.47
N GLN A 214 17.43 5.98 -7.12
CA GLN A 214 18.42 5.18 -7.83
C GLN A 214 19.26 4.33 -6.88
N SER A 215 19.81 4.95 -5.82
CA SER A 215 20.62 4.24 -4.81
C SER A 215 19.85 3.08 -4.17
N SER A 216 18.58 3.32 -3.82
CA SER A 216 17.70 2.30 -3.24
C SER A 216 17.38 1.16 -4.21
N THR A 217 17.20 1.49 -5.49
CA THR A 217 16.93 0.50 -6.55
C THR A 217 18.15 -0.37 -6.83
N ASP A 218 19.34 0.23 -6.85
CA ASP A 218 20.60 -0.47 -7.05
C ASP A 218 20.91 -1.39 -5.86
N ALA A 219 20.68 -0.93 -4.62
CA ALA A 219 20.83 -1.74 -3.41
C ALA A 219 19.89 -2.96 -3.42
N ALA A 220 18.62 -2.75 -3.76
CA ALA A 220 17.64 -3.84 -3.88
C ALA A 220 18.03 -4.84 -4.99
N SER A 221 18.51 -4.35 -6.13
CA SER A 221 18.95 -5.19 -7.26
C SER A 221 20.20 -6.01 -6.92
N SER A 222 21.15 -5.42 -6.20
CA SER A 222 22.35 -6.08 -5.70
C SER A 222 22.01 -7.19 -4.69
N LEU A 223 21.09 -6.92 -3.76
CA LEU A 223 20.59 -7.92 -2.82
C LEU A 223 19.87 -9.07 -3.54
N LEU A 224 19.07 -8.75 -4.57
CA LEU A 224 18.32 -9.72 -5.36
C LEU A 224 19.22 -10.70 -6.08
N VAL A 225 20.22 -10.21 -6.84
CA VAL A 225 21.14 -11.09 -7.56
C VAL A 225 21.95 -11.96 -6.61
N THR A 226 22.38 -11.39 -5.48
CA THR A 226 23.13 -12.11 -4.45
C THR A 226 22.29 -13.23 -3.83
N ALA A 227 21.08 -12.94 -3.38
CA ALA A 227 20.18 -13.93 -2.78
C ALA A 227 19.82 -15.05 -3.78
N LEU A 228 19.56 -14.68 -5.04
CA LEU A 228 19.21 -15.64 -6.08
C LEU A 228 20.39 -16.57 -6.41
N ASN A 229 21.58 -16.01 -6.56
CA ASN A 229 22.82 -16.76 -6.74
C ASN A 229 23.02 -17.79 -5.62
N GLU A 230 22.78 -17.42 -4.36
CA GLU A 230 22.96 -18.28 -3.18
C GLU A 230 21.84 -19.31 -2.96
N GLY A 231 20.83 -19.38 -3.84
CA GLY A 231 19.77 -20.38 -3.71
C GLY A 231 18.83 -20.13 -2.53
N ARG A 232 18.69 -18.89 -2.06
CA ARG A 232 17.81 -18.51 -0.95
C ARG A 232 16.36 -18.41 -1.42
N ASP A 233 15.40 -18.65 -0.52
CA ASP A 233 14.02 -18.24 -0.80
C ASP A 233 13.96 -16.70 -0.80
N VAL A 234 13.33 -16.13 -1.82
CA VAL A 234 13.27 -14.67 -2.03
C VAL A 234 11.82 -14.23 -2.20
N ILE A 235 11.43 -13.17 -1.51
CA ILE A 235 10.18 -12.44 -1.75
C ILE A 235 10.57 -11.07 -2.29
N MET A 236 10.21 -10.79 -3.53
CA MET A 236 10.47 -9.51 -4.18
C MET A 236 9.18 -8.69 -4.21
N ASP A 237 9.12 -7.63 -3.41
CA ASP A 237 8.03 -6.65 -3.42
C ASP A 237 8.34 -5.50 -4.39
N GLY A 238 7.56 -5.44 -5.46
CA GLY A 238 7.69 -4.40 -6.47
C GLY A 238 6.35 -4.06 -7.13
N THR A 239 6.38 -3.05 -8.00
CA THR A 239 5.22 -2.77 -8.85
C THR A 239 5.07 -3.80 -9.97
N LEU A 240 6.20 -4.38 -10.40
CA LEU A 240 6.31 -5.21 -11.61
C LEU A 240 5.69 -4.50 -12.83
N SER A 241 5.90 -3.19 -12.92
CA SER A 241 5.36 -2.35 -14.00
C SER A 241 6.26 -2.31 -15.24
N TRP A 242 7.43 -2.94 -15.21
CA TRP A 242 8.41 -2.87 -16.28
C TRP A 242 8.74 -4.28 -16.78
N ILE A 243 8.22 -4.64 -17.96
CA ILE A 243 8.29 -6.00 -18.50
C ILE A 243 9.74 -6.49 -18.66
N PRO A 244 10.66 -5.74 -19.29
CA PRO A 244 12.01 -6.25 -19.55
C PRO A 244 12.75 -6.66 -18.27
N PHE A 245 12.66 -5.83 -17.22
CA PHE A 245 13.26 -6.14 -15.92
C PHE A 245 12.74 -7.46 -15.32
N VAL A 246 11.41 -7.65 -15.31
CA VAL A 246 10.80 -8.87 -14.76
C VAL A 246 11.16 -10.10 -15.58
N VAL A 247 11.12 -10.01 -16.91
CA VAL A 247 11.48 -11.11 -17.82
C VAL A 247 12.95 -11.51 -17.67
N GLN A 248 13.86 -10.53 -17.62
CA GLN A 248 15.28 -10.78 -17.41
C GLN A 248 15.52 -11.40 -16.02
N THR A 249 14.80 -10.96 -14.98
CA THR A 249 14.89 -11.52 -13.62
C THR A 249 14.40 -12.96 -13.56
N ILE A 250 13.29 -13.27 -14.22
CA ILE A 250 12.79 -14.66 -14.35
C ILE A 250 13.84 -15.51 -15.07
N THR A 251 14.40 -15.01 -16.18
CA THR A 251 15.43 -15.71 -16.95
C THR A 251 16.67 -16.00 -16.11
N MET A 252 17.12 -15.02 -15.32
CA MET A 252 18.20 -15.20 -14.34
C MET A 252 17.84 -16.28 -13.32
N ALA A 253 16.69 -16.16 -12.64
CA ALA A 253 16.25 -17.11 -11.62
C ALA A 253 16.11 -18.56 -12.14
N ARG A 254 15.76 -18.74 -13.41
CA ARG A 254 15.75 -20.06 -14.06
C ARG A 254 17.16 -20.60 -14.31
N ASN A 255 18.18 -19.76 -14.45
CA ASN A 255 19.54 -20.14 -14.84
C ASN A 255 20.59 -20.07 -13.71
N VAL A 256 20.31 -19.43 -12.57
CA VAL A 256 21.25 -19.29 -11.43
C VAL A 256 21.76 -20.62 -10.84
N HIS A 257 21.04 -21.71 -11.12
CA HIS A 257 21.46 -23.06 -10.73
C HIS A 257 22.58 -23.63 -11.62
N ARG A 258 22.85 -23.00 -12.77
CA ARG A 258 23.90 -23.39 -13.75
C ARG A 258 25.00 -22.34 -13.89
N CYS A 259 24.67 -21.07 -13.70
CA CYS A 259 25.57 -19.94 -13.92
C CYS A 259 25.44 -18.93 -12.78
N ARG A 260 26.48 -18.14 -12.51
CA ARG A 260 26.35 -16.97 -11.64
C ARG A 260 26.02 -15.73 -12.46
N TYR A 261 25.35 -14.79 -11.82
CA TYR A 261 24.99 -13.49 -12.40
C TYR A 261 25.52 -12.34 -11.54
N ARG A 262 25.71 -11.17 -12.15
CA ARG A 262 25.93 -9.90 -11.47
C ARG A 262 24.94 -8.85 -11.98
N MET A 263 24.83 -7.75 -11.27
CA MET A 263 24.06 -6.59 -11.73
C MET A 263 24.67 -6.03 -13.02
N GLY A 264 23.83 -5.83 -14.04
CA GLY A 264 24.21 -5.22 -15.30
C GLY A 264 24.10 -3.69 -15.27
N ALA A 265 24.27 -3.06 -16.43
CA ALA A 265 24.22 -1.60 -16.59
C ALA A 265 22.84 -0.96 -16.27
N GLY A 266 21.78 -1.78 -16.20
CA GLY A 266 20.41 -1.35 -16.00
C GLY A 266 19.77 -0.82 -17.28
N TYR A 267 18.87 0.16 -17.12
CA TYR A 267 18.31 0.93 -18.23
C TYR A 267 19.08 2.24 -18.35
N ARG A 268 19.73 2.47 -19.50
CA ARG A 268 20.44 3.70 -19.83
C ARG A 268 20.06 4.17 -21.22
N VAL A 269 19.94 5.49 -21.36
CA VAL A 269 19.79 6.17 -22.65
C VAL A 269 21.05 7.02 -22.79
N GLU A 270 21.86 6.71 -23.79
CA GLU A 270 23.08 7.44 -24.11
C GLU A 270 22.73 8.76 -24.84
N ASP A 271 23.67 9.70 -24.90
CA ASP A 271 23.47 11.02 -25.51
C ASP A 271 23.12 10.96 -27.01
N ASP A 272 23.49 9.86 -27.68
CA ASP A 272 23.16 9.57 -29.08
C ASP A 272 21.75 8.98 -29.27
N GLY A 273 21.00 8.76 -28.18
CA GLY A 273 19.69 8.14 -28.16
C GLY A 273 19.71 6.60 -28.14
N THR A 274 20.89 5.98 -28.11
CA THR A 274 21.03 4.51 -27.99
C THR A 274 20.53 4.06 -26.62
N VAL A 275 19.59 3.10 -26.61
CA VAL A 275 19.02 2.54 -25.39
C VAL A 275 19.72 1.22 -25.05
N THR A 276 20.40 1.18 -23.91
CA THR A 276 20.95 -0.05 -23.33
C THR A 276 20.03 -0.52 -22.21
N GLU A 277 19.50 -1.73 -22.32
CA GLU A 277 18.61 -2.33 -21.30
C GLU A 277 19.10 -3.73 -20.91
N ASN A 278 20.00 -3.78 -19.93
CA ASN A 278 20.58 -5.02 -19.43
C ASN A 278 20.68 -4.99 -17.90
N TYR A 279 19.78 -5.70 -17.22
CA TYR A 279 19.72 -5.72 -15.76
C TYR A 279 20.62 -6.78 -15.13
N TRP A 280 20.89 -7.89 -15.82
CA TRP A 280 21.63 -9.03 -15.28
C TRP A 280 22.67 -9.54 -16.28
N GLU A 281 23.92 -9.55 -15.86
CA GLU A 281 25.03 -10.07 -16.65
C GLU A 281 25.45 -11.44 -16.13
N ARG A 282 25.61 -12.39 -17.04
CA ARG A 282 26.19 -13.69 -16.70
C ARG A 282 27.69 -13.52 -16.43
N ILE A 283 28.17 -14.18 -15.39
CA ILE A 283 29.59 -14.31 -15.09
C ILE A 283 30.06 -15.64 -15.66
N ASP A 284 31.08 -15.62 -16.52
CA ASP A 284 31.74 -16.81 -17.03
C ASP A 284 32.65 -17.39 -15.92
N GLU A 285 32.05 -18.11 -14.98
CA GLU A 285 32.76 -19.05 -14.11
C GLU A 285 32.67 -20.45 -14.73
N GLU A 286 33.76 -21.23 -14.66
CA GLU A 286 33.77 -22.63 -15.06
C GLU A 286 32.60 -23.41 -14.43
N PRO A 287 32.03 -24.40 -15.15
CA PRO A 287 30.95 -25.22 -14.59
C PRO A 287 31.40 -25.80 -13.25
N CYS A 288 30.48 -25.80 -12.26
CA CYS A 288 30.74 -26.30 -10.91
C CYS A 288 31.56 -27.61 -10.93
N PRO A 289 32.55 -27.78 -10.04
CA PRO A 289 33.43 -28.94 -10.03
C PRO A 289 32.65 -30.25 -9.99
N VAL A 290 33.21 -31.27 -10.64
CA VAL A 290 32.71 -32.65 -10.74
C VAL A 290 32.66 -33.38 -9.37
N ASP A 291 33.05 -32.72 -8.28
CA ASP A 291 33.11 -33.32 -6.96
C ASP A 291 31.86 -33.04 -6.12
N GLY A 292 30.88 -33.96 -6.15
CA GLY A 292 30.03 -34.39 -5.02
C GLY A 292 29.24 -33.37 -4.17
N VAL A 293 29.43 -32.06 -4.33
CA VAL A 293 28.85 -31.00 -3.51
C VAL A 293 27.59 -30.50 -4.22
N LYS A 294 26.46 -31.07 -3.79
CA LYS A 294 25.06 -30.66 -4.02
C LYS A 294 24.82 -29.74 -5.22
N LYS A 295 24.38 -30.32 -6.35
CA LYS A 295 23.82 -29.58 -7.49
C LYS A 295 22.76 -28.58 -6.99
N ARG A 296 22.97 -27.29 -7.27
CA ARG A 296 21.97 -26.24 -7.03
C ARG A 296 20.70 -26.59 -7.81
N ARG A 297 19.54 -26.36 -7.20
CA ARG A 297 18.25 -26.65 -7.82
C ARG A 297 17.70 -25.41 -8.50
N ALA A 298 16.97 -25.61 -9.58
CA ALA A 298 16.25 -24.53 -10.26
C ALA A 298 15.18 -23.95 -9.34
N TYR A 299 14.98 -22.63 -9.41
CA TYR A 299 13.94 -21.94 -8.65
C TYR A 299 12.54 -22.33 -9.13
N ARG A 300 11.64 -22.49 -8.15
CA ARG A 300 10.20 -22.39 -8.39
C ARG A 300 9.83 -20.91 -8.31
N ILE A 301 9.18 -20.39 -9.34
CA ILE A 301 8.82 -18.99 -9.46
C ILE A 301 7.32 -18.84 -9.28
N GLU A 302 6.92 -18.03 -8.31
CA GLU A 302 5.53 -17.74 -7.99
C GLU A 302 5.25 -16.25 -8.20
N LEU A 303 4.06 -15.93 -8.69
CA LEU A 303 3.57 -14.57 -8.85
C LEU A 303 2.33 -14.36 -8.00
N VAL A 304 2.31 -13.30 -7.21
CA VAL A 304 1.13 -12.80 -6.54
C VAL A 304 0.88 -11.38 -7.02
N GLY A 305 -0.16 -11.23 -7.83
CA GLY A 305 -0.66 -9.93 -8.26
C GLY A 305 -1.70 -9.39 -7.30
N VAL A 306 -1.68 -8.08 -7.09
CA VAL A 306 -2.70 -7.36 -6.32
C VAL A 306 -3.24 -6.21 -7.16
N VAL A 307 -4.56 -6.18 -7.32
CA VAL A 307 -5.27 -5.17 -8.12
C VAL A 307 -6.36 -4.52 -7.27
N CYS A 308 -6.58 -3.23 -7.52
CA CYS A 308 -7.71 -2.49 -7.00
C CYS A 308 -8.08 -1.36 -7.96
N ASP A 309 -9.18 -0.68 -7.70
CA ASP A 309 -9.56 0.53 -8.40
C ASP A 309 -8.47 1.59 -8.24
N ALA A 310 -8.08 2.22 -9.35
CA ALA A 310 -6.95 3.13 -9.35
C ALA A 310 -7.20 4.37 -8.47
N TYR A 311 -8.43 4.89 -8.40
CA TYR A 311 -8.74 6.03 -7.51
C TYR A 311 -8.58 5.67 -6.03
N LEU A 312 -8.93 4.45 -5.61
CA LEU A 312 -8.70 3.98 -4.24
C LEU A 312 -7.21 3.94 -3.94
N ALA A 313 -6.40 3.42 -4.87
CA ALA A 313 -4.96 3.40 -4.73
C ALA A 313 -4.36 4.81 -4.57
N VAL A 314 -4.79 5.77 -5.39
CA VAL A 314 -4.32 7.16 -5.30
C VAL A 314 -4.63 7.76 -3.93
N ILE A 315 -5.84 7.57 -3.45
CA ILE A 315 -6.29 8.09 -2.15
C ILE A 315 -5.50 7.44 -1.00
N ARG A 316 -5.22 6.13 -1.09
CA ARG A 316 -4.30 5.43 -0.18
C ARG A 316 -2.90 6.04 -0.25
N GLY A 317 -2.40 6.36 -1.44
CA GLY A 317 -1.11 7.04 -1.63
C GLY A 317 -1.02 8.39 -0.92
N ILE A 318 -2.04 9.24 -1.08
CA ILE A 318 -2.12 10.57 -0.43
C ILE A 318 -2.19 10.43 1.09
N ARG A 319 -3.01 9.51 1.61
CA ARG A 319 -3.10 9.26 3.06
C ARG A 319 -1.79 8.75 3.65
N ARG A 320 -1.10 7.85 2.94
CA ARG A 320 0.22 7.37 3.34
C ARG A 320 1.23 8.51 3.40
N ALA A 321 1.15 9.46 2.48
CA ALA A 321 2.02 10.64 2.50
C ALA A 321 1.77 11.51 3.74
N ILE A 322 0.51 11.67 4.15
CA ILE A 322 0.14 12.42 5.36
C ILE A 322 0.68 11.72 6.61
N MET A 323 0.52 10.39 6.70
CA MET A 323 0.85 9.62 7.92
C MET A 323 2.34 9.30 8.05
N CYS A 324 2.96 8.85 6.95
CA CYS A 324 4.31 8.31 6.94
C CYS A 324 5.31 9.27 6.27
N ARG A 325 4.90 10.49 5.89
CA ARG A 325 5.73 11.48 5.17
C ARG A 325 6.33 10.93 3.86
N ARG A 326 5.70 9.91 3.27
CA ARG A 326 6.13 9.26 2.02
C ARG A 326 5.16 9.54 0.88
N ALA A 327 5.46 10.58 0.10
CA ALA A 327 4.65 10.98 -1.05
C ALA A 327 5.05 10.22 -2.32
N VAL A 328 4.07 10.03 -3.21
CA VAL A 328 4.24 9.43 -4.53
C VAL A 328 3.47 10.29 -5.52
N ARG A 329 4.07 10.59 -6.68
CA ARG A 329 3.36 11.29 -7.75
C ARG A 329 2.17 10.45 -8.25
N VAL A 330 1.00 11.08 -8.35
CA VAL A 330 -0.22 10.40 -8.80
C VAL A 330 -0.05 9.79 -10.19
N ASN A 331 0.57 10.52 -11.13
CA ASN A 331 0.85 9.99 -12.47
C ASN A 331 1.72 8.71 -12.43
N SER A 332 2.78 8.69 -11.62
CA SER A 332 3.62 7.49 -11.45
C SER A 332 2.83 6.32 -10.86
N GLN A 333 1.94 6.61 -9.92
CA GLN A 333 1.04 5.61 -9.34
C GLN A 333 0.09 5.04 -10.39
N LEU A 334 -0.63 5.88 -11.15
CA LEU A 334 -1.53 5.45 -12.23
C LEU A 334 -0.79 4.65 -13.31
N LYS A 335 0.39 5.11 -13.75
CA LYS A 335 1.28 4.39 -14.68
C LYS A 335 1.63 3.00 -14.16
N SER A 336 1.96 2.88 -12.87
CA SER A 336 2.30 1.57 -12.27
C SER A 336 1.13 0.59 -12.33
N HIS A 337 -0.09 1.06 -12.05
CA HIS A 337 -1.32 0.25 -12.12
C HIS A 337 -1.60 -0.22 -13.55
N LYS A 338 -1.59 0.72 -14.51
CA LYS A 338 -1.85 0.43 -15.92
C LYS A 338 -0.85 -0.57 -16.50
N ARG A 339 0.44 -0.33 -16.28
CA ARG A 339 1.51 -1.18 -16.80
C ARG A 339 1.48 -2.58 -16.18
N PHE A 340 1.30 -2.69 -14.86
CA PHE A 340 1.16 -3.98 -14.20
C PHE A 340 -0.05 -4.76 -14.73
N ALA A 341 -1.21 -4.12 -14.85
CA ALA A 341 -2.41 -4.76 -15.35
C ALA A 341 -2.23 -5.31 -16.78
N ASN A 342 -1.58 -4.55 -17.65
CA ASN A 342 -1.28 -4.97 -19.02
C ASN A 342 -0.22 -6.09 -19.10
N ALA A 343 0.71 -6.13 -18.14
CA ALA A 343 1.79 -7.11 -18.11
C ALA A 343 1.42 -8.43 -17.39
N PHE A 344 0.40 -8.42 -16.52
CA PHE A 344 0.07 -9.54 -15.64
C PHE A 344 -0.11 -10.88 -16.37
N THR A 345 -0.86 -10.88 -17.48
CA THR A 345 -1.07 -12.10 -18.30
C THR A 345 0.24 -12.63 -18.88
N THR A 346 1.12 -11.75 -19.34
CA THR A 346 2.45 -12.12 -19.83
C THR A 346 3.27 -12.78 -18.73
N TYR A 347 3.25 -12.21 -17.51
CA TYR A 347 3.95 -12.81 -16.37
C TYR A 347 3.39 -14.17 -15.98
N CYS A 348 2.07 -14.35 -16.03
CA CYS A 348 1.44 -15.64 -15.76
C CYS A 348 1.99 -16.75 -16.68
N ASN A 349 2.38 -16.45 -17.91
CA ASN A 349 2.95 -17.43 -18.84
C ASN A 349 4.40 -17.81 -18.53
N LEU A 350 5.11 -17.00 -17.74
CA LEU A 350 6.55 -17.17 -17.47
C LEU A 350 6.85 -17.83 -16.11
N VAL A 351 5.88 -17.78 -15.19
CA VAL A 351 5.99 -18.30 -13.82
C VAL A 351 5.31 -19.66 -13.66
N ASP A 352 5.71 -20.40 -12.61
CA ASP A 352 5.12 -21.70 -12.30
C ASP A 352 3.71 -21.53 -11.75
N ASN A 353 3.54 -20.69 -10.73
CA ASN A 353 2.24 -20.43 -10.11
C ASN A 353 1.92 -18.94 -10.15
N ALA A 354 0.64 -18.59 -10.35
CA ALA A 354 0.19 -17.21 -10.27
C ALA A 354 -1.10 -17.11 -9.43
N ARG A 355 -1.20 -16.07 -8.61
CA ARG A 355 -2.40 -15.70 -7.87
C ARG A 355 -2.70 -14.23 -8.11
N LEU A 356 -3.97 -13.87 -8.26
CA LEU A 356 -4.42 -12.49 -8.38
C LEU A 356 -5.43 -12.20 -7.29
N TYR A 357 -5.16 -11.18 -6.49
CA TYR A 357 -6.03 -10.72 -5.41
C TYR A 357 -6.62 -9.35 -5.73
N SER A 358 -7.90 -9.18 -5.40
CA SER A 358 -8.60 -7.90 -5.41
C SER A 358 -8.66 -7.33 -4.00
N THR A 359 -8.32 -6.04 -3.85
CA THR A 359 -8.49 -5.28 -2.59
C THR A 359 -9.57 -4.21 -2.71
N ASN A 360 -10.53 -4.42 -3.62
CA ASN A 360 -11.72 -3.58 -3.77
C ASN A 360 -12.81 -3.90 -2.75
N THR A 361 -12.77 -5.09 -2.15
CA THR A 361 -13.78 -5.53 -1.19
C THR A 361 -13.77 -4.66 0.05
N LEU A 362 -14.95 -4.17 0.43
CA LEU A 362 -15.16 -3.28 1.56
C LEU A 362 -14.95 -3.96 2.92
N GLU A 363 -15.28 -5.24 3.00
CA GLU A 363 -15.23 -6.02 4.24
C GLU A 363 -14.49 -7.32 3.97
N GLY A 364 -13.48 -7.61 4.78
CA GLY A 364 -12.82 -8.91 4.80
C GLY A 364 -11.44 -8.94 4.12
N PRO A 365 -10.81 -10.12 4.12
CA PRO A 365 -9.49 -10.32 3.55
C PRO A 365 -9.49 -10.08 2.04
N PRO A 366 -8.33 -9.82 1.41
CA PRO A 366 -8.20 -9.70 -0.03
C PRO A 366 -8.85 -10.90 -0.76
N LYS A 367 -9.73 -10.62 -1.74
CA LYS A 367 -10.45 -11.67 -2.47
C LYS A 367 -9.53 -12.27 -3.54
N LEU A 368 -9.35 -13.59 -3.56
CA LEU A 368 -8.66 -14.28 -4.66
C LEU A 368 -9.56 -14.32 -5.89
N ILE A 369 -9.14 -13.67 -6.97
CA ILE A 369 -9.93 -13.49 -8.21
C ILE A 369 -9.27 -14.16 -9.43
N GLY A 370 -8.04 -14.67 -9.27
CA GLY A 370 -7.36 -15.42 -10.31
C GLY A 370 -6.33 -16.38 -9.74
N TRP A 371 -6.22 -17.56 -10.33
CA TRP A 371 -5.30 -18.60 -9.90
C TRP A 371 -4.81 -19.43 -11.08
N LYS A 372 -3.49 -19.66 -11.12
CA LYS A 372 -2.79 -20.51 -12.08
C LYS A 372 -1.89 -21.46 -11.29
N ASP A 373 -1.95 -22.73 -11.65
CA ASP A 373 -1.09 -23.79 -11.11
C ASP A 373 -0.35 -24.48 -12.24
N ARG A 374 0.99 -24.38 -12.21
CA ARG A 374 1.95 -24.95 -13.18
C ARG A 374 1.50 -24.85 -14.63
N ASP A 375 1.05 -25.98 -15.19
CA ASP A 375 0.76 -26.14 -16.61
C ASP A 375 -0.69 -25.78 -16.97
N LYS A 376 -1.48 -25.35 -15.99
CA LYS A 376 -2.86 -24.94 -16.20
C LYS A 376 -2.91 -23.50 -16.70
N THR A 377 -3.93 -23.21 -17.50
CA THR A 377 -4.30 -21.84 -17.86
C THR A 377 -4.79 -21.08 -16.62
N LEU A 378 -4.60 -19.76 -16.60
CA LEU A 378 -5.10 -18.90 -15.54
C LEU A 378 -6.64 -19.02 -15.43
N LEU A 379 -7.13 -19.54 -14.31
CA LEU A 379 -8.54 -19.53 -13.95
C LEU A 379 -8.86 -18.20 -13.28
N VAL A 380 -9.98 -17.57 -13.64
CA VAL A 380 -10.37 -16.25 -13.14
C VAL A 380 -11.82 -16.26 -12.70
N ASP A 381 -12.14 -15.48 -11.67
CA ASP A 381 -13.51 -15.13 -11.30
C ASP A 381 -14.05 -14.20 -12.42
N PRO A 382 -15.04 -14.64 -13.22
CA PRO A 382 -15.52 -13.87 -14.37
C PRO A 382 -16.17 -12.54 -13.96
N ASP A 383 -16.71 -12.44 -12.75
CA ASP A 383 -17.39 -11.25 -12.25
C ASP A 383 -16.38 -10.19 -11.78
N GLU A 384 -15.24 -10.62 -11.24
CA GLU A 384 -14.24 -9.73 -10.64
C GLU A 384 -13.08 -9.38 -11.57
N ILE A 385 -12.71 -10.26 -12.50
CA ILE A 385 -11.51 -10.09 -13.34
C ILE A 385 -11.56 -8.82 -14.20
N ASN A 386 -12.76 -8.26 -14.40
CA ASN A 386 -12.94 -7.03 -15.16
C ASN A 386 -12.14 -5.85 -14.58
N VAL A 387 -11.88 -5.82 -13.26
CA VAL A 387 -11.06 -4.77 -12.64
C VAL A 387 -9.68 -4.66 -13.30
N LEU A 388 -9.04 -5.79 -13.63
CA LEU A 388 -7.73 -5.82 -14.27
C LEU A 388 -7.78 -5.19 -15.67
N LYS A 389 -8.84 -5.51 -16.44
CA LYS A 389 -9.05 -4.95 -17.79
C LYS A 389 -9.34 -3.45 -17.76
N VAL A 390 -10.14 -3.02 -16.79
CA VAL A 390 -10.48 -1.61 -16.58
C VAL A 390 -9.23 -0.81 -16.22
N VAL A 391 -8.46 -1.29 -15.23
CA VAL A 391 -7.21 -0.65 -14.80
C VAL A 391 -6.17 -0.59 -15.92
N GLY A 392 -6.07 -1.61 -16.77
CA GLY A 392 -5.17 -1.60 -17.94
C GLY A 392 -5.50 -0.52 -18.99
N ARG A 393 -6.71 0.05 -18.95
CA ARG A 393 -7.21 1.08 -19.88
C ARG A 393 -7.36 2.46 -19.23
N LEU A 394 -6.86 2.65 -18.01
CA LEU A 394 -6.95 3.95 -17.34
C LEU A 394 -6.20 5.05 -18.10
N ASN A 395 -6.67 6.28 -17.94
CA ASN A 395 -5.96 7.49 -18.33
C ASN A 395 -4.90 7.81 -17.26
N GLU A 396 -3.62 7.66 -17.60
CA GLU A 396 -2.53 7.86 -16.66
C GLU A 396 -2.25 9.34 -16.34
N ASP A 397 -2.69 10.24 -17.22
CA ASP A 397 -2.54 11.69 -17.09
C ASP A 397 -3.77 12.36 -16.47
N SER A 398 -4.73 11.57 -15.98
CA SER A 398 -5.91 12.10 -15.29
C SER A 398 -5.52 12.82 -13.99
N ASP A 399 -6.23 13.90 -13.71
CA ASP A 399 -6.10 14.75 -12.52
C ASP A 399 -7.22 14.53 -11.50
N SER A 400 -8.18 13.67 -11.83
CA SER A 400 -9.37 13.39 -11.06
C SER A 400 -10.03 12.09 -11.50
N ILE A 401 -10.91 11.56 -10.65
CA ILE A 401 -11.74 10.40 -10.96
C ILE A 401 -12.65 10.62 -12.17
N CYS A 402 -13.06 11.85 -12.50
CA CYS A 402 -13.91 12.11 -13.67
C CYS A 402 -13.27 11.66 -14.99
N ASN A 403 -11.96 11.89 -15.12
CA ASN A 403 -11.22 11.72 -16.37
C ASN A 403 -10.38 10.44 -16.36
N LEU A 404 -10.56 9.58 -15.34
CA LEU A 404 -9.76 8.38 -15.13
C LEU A 404 -10.08 7.27 -16.14
N TYR A 405 -11.36 7.13 -16.51
CA TYR A 405 -11.83 6.11 -17.46
C TYR A 405 -12.77 6.71 -18.50
N ASN A 406 -12.83 6.07 -19.68
CA ASN A 406 -13.78 6.41 -20.73
C ASN A 406 -15.24 6.12 -20.30
N HIS A 407 -16.19 6.78 -20.96
CA HIS A 407 -17.62 6.54 -20.73
C HIS A 407 -18.11 5.25 -21.39
N PRO A 408 -18.99 4.45 -20.73
CA PRO A 408 -19.52 4.66 -19.38
C PRO A 408 -18.47 4.37 -18.30
N HIS A 409 -18.35 5.30 -17.34
CA HIS A 409 -17.26 5.28 -16.37
C HIS A 409 -17.53 4.23 -15.26
N PRO A 410 -16.63 3.24 -15.05
CA PRO A 410 -16.86 2.10 -14.16
C PRO A 410 -17.20 2.47 -12.71
N ALA A 411 -16.59 3.55 -12.19
CA ALA A 411 -16.89 4.00 -10.83
C ALA A 411 -18.35 4.48 -10.63
N TYR A 412 -19.15 4.72 -11.68
CA TYR A 412 -20.55 5.12 -11.52
C TYR A 412 -21.55 3.98 -11.72
N GLN A 413 -21.06 2.76 -11.95
CA GLN A 413 -21.87 1.56 -12.09
C GLN A 413 -22.26 0.99 -10.72
N SER A 414 -23.40 0.31 -10.64
CA SER A 414 -23.82 -0.41 -9.44
C SER A 414 -22.81 -1.49 -9.06
N GLY A 415 -22.57 -1.66 -7.76
CA GLY A 415 -21.52 -2.56 -7.25
C GLY A 415 -20.15 -1.89 -7.12
N SER A 416 -19.98 -0.67 -7.63
CA SER A 416 -18.77 0.10 -7.39
C SER A 416 -18.82 0.76 -6.01
N PHE A 417 -17.66 0.84 -5.36
CA PHE A 417 -17.53 1.53 -4.07
C PHE A 417 -18.02 2.98 -4.17
N TRP A 418 -17.69 3.67 -5.26
CA TRP A 418 -18.05 5.07 -5.45
C TRP A 418 -19.57 5.28 -5.57
N LYS A 419 -20.26 4.44 -6.33
CA LYS A 419 -21.71 4.51 -6.49
C LYS A 419 -22.44 4.14 -5.20
N ASP A 420 -22.03 3.06 -4.56
CA ASP A 420 -22.79 2.46 -3.47
C ASP A 420 -22.54 3.15 -2.11
N ILE A 421 -21.35 3.74 -1.93
CA ILE A 421 -20.93 4.34 -0.65
C ILE A 421 -20.87 5.86 -0.73
N VAL A 422 -20.18 6.41 -1.72
CA VAL A 422 -19.93 7.86 -1.81
C VAL A 422 -21.19 8.59 -2.27
N LEU A 423 -21.85 8.03 -3.28
CA LEU A 423 -23.09 8.54 -3.88
C LEU A 423 -24.35 7.87 -3.30
N SER A 424 -24.23 7.22 -2.13
CA SER A 424 -25.35 6.54 -1.48
C SER A 424 -26.51 7.51 -1.20
N PRO A 425 -27.75 7.20 -1.59
CA PRO A 425 -28.91 8.05 -1.31
C PRO A 425 -29.16 8.28 0.20
N SER A 426 -28.79 7.30 1.01
CA SER A 426 -28.92 7.37 2.49
C SER A 426 -28.04 8.45 3.12
N ARG A 427 -26.98 8.88 2.42
CA ARG A 427 -26.00 9.86 2.92
C ARG A 427 -26.65 11.20 3.30
N LEU A 428 -27.66 11.64 2.56
CA LEU A 428 -28.34 12.91 2.84
C LEU A 428 -29.00 12.90 4.23
N ASN A 429 -29.63 11.79 4.62
CA ASN A 429 -30.27 11.67 5.93
C ASN A 429 -29.23 11.64 7.06
N ILE A 430 -28.12 10.91 6.84
CA ILE A 430 -27.00 10.87 7.79
C ILE A 430 -26.43 12.28 8.00
N GLN A 431 -26.20 13.04 6.92
CA GLN A 431 -25.68 14.41 7.01
C GLN A 431 -26.64 15.36 7.75
N LYS A 432 -27.95 15.25 7.51
CA LYS A 432 -28.96 16.06 8.22
C LYS A 432 -28.94 15.80 9.72
N GLU A 433 -28.87 14.53 10.11
CA GLU A 433 -28.81 14.12 11.51
C GLU A 433 -27.52 14.60 12.18
N LEU A 434 -26.36 14.35 11.56
CA LEU A 434 -25.07 14.84 12.04
C LEU A 434 -25.08 16.35 12.19
N LYS A 435 -25.60 17.08 11.19
CA LYS A 435 -25.68 18.54 11.22
C LYS A 435 -26.48 19.04 12.42
N TYR A 436 -27.63 18.43 12.70
CA TYR A 436 -28.46 18.79 13.86
C TYR A 436 -27.70 18.64 15.19
N PHE A 437 -27.11 17.47 15.44
CA PHE A 437 -26.42 17.22 16.71
C PHE A 437 -25.14 18.03 16.86
N ILE A 438 -24.35 18.19 15.79
CA ILE A 438 -23.14 19.01 15.81
C ILE A 438 -23.51 20.47 16.15
N THR A 439 -24.52 21.05 15.48
CA THR A 439 -24.93 22.43 15.77
C THR A 439 -25.41 22.59 17.21
N LYS A 440 -26.19 21.64 17.73
CA LYS A 440 -26.64 21.65 19.12
C LYS A 440 -25.47 21.67 20.11
N ILE A 441 -24.46 20.85 19.88
CA ILE A 441 -23.28 20.74 20.74
C ILE A 441 -22.40 21.99 20.65
N GLU A 442 -22.13 22.48 19.44
CA GLU A 442 -21.30 23.68 19.23
C GLU A 442 -21.94 24.94 19.83
N GLN A 443 -23.27 25.09 19.76
CA GLN A 443 -23.99 26.18 20.41
C GLN A 443 -23.91 26.11 21.94
N PHE A 444 -23.97 24.89 22.51
CA PHE A 444 -23.80 24.69 23.94
C PHE A 444 -22.40 25.09 24.43
N TYR A 445 -21.36 24.81 23.64
CA TYR A 445 -19.99 25.24 23.95
C TYR A 445 -19.74 26.72 23.69
N SER A 446 -20.44 27.35 22.73
CA SER A 446 -20.31 28.79 22.46
C SER A 446 -21.03 29.68 23.49
N THR A 447 -21.96 29.13 24.27
CA THR A 447 -22.75 29.86 25.28
C THR A 447 -22.21 29.70 26.70
N ARG A 448 -21.15 28.90 26.88
CA ARG A 448 -20.35 28.79 28.10
C ARG A 448 -19.03 29.51 27.92
#